data_AF-A0A1V5YQ89-F1
#
_entry.id   AF-A0A1V5YQ89-F1
#
_cell.length_a   1.000
_cell.length_b   1.000
_cell.length_c   1.000
_cell.angle_alpha   90.00
_cell.angle_beta   90.00
_cell.angle_gamma   90.00
#
_symmetry.space_group_name_H-M   'P 1'
#
loop_
_entity.id
_entity.type
_entity.pdbx_description
1 polymer ?
#
loop_
_entity_poly.entity_id
_entity_poly.type
_entity_poly.pdbx_seq_one_letter_code
_entity_poly.pdbx_strand_id
1 'polypeptide(L)'
;MLIVQGNEENPFFITDKYINKRYEYRFTIFWNTETIGGQDCNGYIVQKVEANSGITGVVVEELPYFEAWKVCGGDTGNQDYDDSFDCWYVENEGVVTYRSEVYWISSDDELYADVDKWEKGKVRMANQLPSSYKFPGIKNRVPLFGRQYVYDNRGMNYENNN
;
A
#
# COMPACT_ATOMS: atom_id res chain seq x y z
N MET A 1 -12.55 4.93 12.77
CA MET A 1 -12.86 5.55 11.46
C MET A 1 -11.98 6.78 11.33
N LEU A 2 -10.87 6.68 10.60
CA LEU A 2 -10.07 7.84 10.21
C LEU A 2 -10.33 8.01 8.72
N ILE A 3 -11.26 8.91 8.40
CA ILE A 3 -11.43 9.42 7.04
C ILE A 3 -10.46 10.59 6.98
N VAL A 4 -9.30 10.41 6.35
CA VAL A 4 -8.46 11.55 6.00
C VAL A 4 -9.06 12.12 4.72
N GLN A 5 -10.00 13.07 4.89
CA GLN A 5 -10.46 13.90 3.79
C GLN A 5 -9.29 14.72 3.26
N GLY A 6 -9.22 14.81 1.94
CA GLY A 6 -8.09 15.43 1.26
C GLY A 6 -8.02 16.94 1.43
N ASN A 7 -6.87 17.42 1.89
CA ASN A 7 -6.36 18.74 1.56
C ASN A 7 -5.25 18.57 0.53
N GLU A 8 -5.01 19.60 -0.30
CA GLU A 8 -3.99 19.63 -1.37
C GLU A 8 -2.56 19.31 -0.87
N GLU A 9 -2.32 19.34 0.44
CA GLU A 9 -1.05 18.97 1.10
C GLU A 9 -0.90 17.47 1.41
N ASN A 10 -1.94 16.66 1.23
CA ASN A 10 -1.87 15.23 1.56
C ASN A 10 -1.19 14.46 0.41
N PRO A 11 -0.19 13.61 0.73
CA PRO A 11 0.52 12.84 -0.29
C PRO A 11 -0.34 11.73 -0.90
N PHE A 12 -1.50 11.42 -0.32
CA PHE A 12 -2.45 10.46 -0.86
C PHE A 12 -3.88 10.69 -0.34
N PHE A 13 -4.86 10.13 -1.04
CA PHE A 13 -6.27 10.13 -0.63
C PHE A 13 -6.86 8.73 -0.72
N ILE A 14 -7.71 8.35 0.22
CA ILE A 14 -8.44 7.07 0.21
C ILE A 14 -9.87 7.35 -0.25
N THR A 15 -10.28 6.76 -1.38
CA THR A 15 -11.62 7.02 -1.94
C THR A 15 -12.65 6.00 -1.51
N ASP A 16 -12.25 4.74 -1.34
CA ASP A 16 -13.16 3.67 -0.94
C ASP A 16 -12.58 2.78 0.14
N LYS A 17 -13.48 2.34 1.03
CA LYS A 17 -13.25 1.33 2.04
C LYS A 17 -14.39 0.32 1.97
N TYR A 18 -14.12 -0.83 1.37
CA TYR A 18 -15.11 -1.90 1.28
C TYR A 18 -14.77 -3.05 2.21
N ILE A 19 -15.80 -3.58 2.89
CA ILE A 19 -15.74 -4.78 3.73
C ILE A 19 -16.79 -5.74 3.19
N ASN A 20 -16.39 -6.83 2.53
CA ASN A 20 -17.33 -7.85 2.07
C ASN A 20 -17.71 -8.80 3.23
N LYS A 21 -18.87 -9.47 3.13
CA LYS A 21 -19.37 -10.54 4.01
C LYS A 21 -18.35 -11.66 4.34
N ARG A 22 -17.23 -11.75 3.63
CA ARG A 22 -16.14 -12.74 3.76
C ARG A 22 -14.78 -12.11 4.07
N TYR A 23 -14.73 -11.01 4.82
CA TYR A 23 -13.50 -10.50 5.45
C TYR A 23 -12.43 -9.90 4.52
N GLU A 24 -12.78 -9.53 3.29
CA GLU A 24 -11.90 -8.77 2.39
C GLU A 24 -12.02 -7.28 2.72
N TYR A 25 -10.87 -6.62 2.91
CA TYR A 25 -10.79 -5.16 3.03
C TYR A 25 -10.15 -4.61 1.77
N ARG A 26 -10.78 -3.64 1.11
CA ARG A 26 -10.16 -2.93 -0.01
C ARG A 26 -9.92 -1.47 0.34
N PHE A 27 -8.70 -0.98 0.10
CA PHE A 27 -8.42 0.46 0.04
C PHE A 27 -8.13 0.85 -1.39
N THR A 28 -8.82 1.88 -1.86
CA THR A 28 -8.51 2.54 -3.12
C THR A 28 -7.75 3.82 -2.81
N ILE A 29 -6.52 3.96 -3.31
CA ILE A 29 -5.66 5.12 -3.03
C ILE A 29 -5.35 5.88 -4.31
N PHE A 30 -5.35 7.21 -4.22
CA PHE A 30 -4.77 8.11 -5.21
C PHE A 30 -3.51 8.76 -4.63
N TRP A 31 -2.43 8.77 -5.40
CA TRP A 31 -1.18 9.43 -5.04
C TRP A 31 -1.19 10.89 -5.50
N ASN A 32 -0.85 11.80 -4.60
CA ASN A 32 -0.55 13.17 -4.97
C ASN A 32 0.92 13.24 -5.40
N THR A 33 1.18 12.91 -6.66
CA THR A 33 2.52 12.87 -7.26
C THR A 33 3.22 14.22 -7.21
N GLU A 34 2.49 15.32 -7.32
CA GLU A 34 3.02 16.68 -7.16
C GLU A 34 3.58 16.89 -5.75
N THR A 35 2.87 16.45 -4.72
CA THR A 35 3.34 16.54 -3.33
C THR A 35 4.50 15.58 -3.05
N ILE A 36 4.53 14.41 -3.68
CA ILE A 36 5.55 13.37 -3.43
C ILE A 36 6.86 13.65 -4.15
N GLY A 37 6.79 13.96 -5.45
CA GLY A 37 7.95 14.09 -6.33
C GLY A 37 8.11 15.47 -6.96
N GLY A 38 7.14 16.38 -6.78
CA GLY A 38 7.06 17.65 -7.49
C GLY A 38 6.30 17.56 -8.81
N GLN A 39 6.06 18.72 -9.43
CA GLN A 39 5.42 18.82 -10.74
C GLN A 39 6.26 18.12 -11.83
N ASP A 40 5.60 17.45 -12.78
CA ASP A 40 6.21 16.77 -13.93
C ASP A 40 7.32 15.76 -13.56
N CYS A 41 7.27 15.22 -12.34
CA CYS A 41 8.31 14.36 -11.81
C CYS A 41 8.37 12.98 -12.50
N ASN A 42 9.56 12.37 -12.49
CA ASN A 42 9.78 11.02 -13.01
C ASN A 42 10.48 10.21 -11.95
N GLY A 43 9.97 9.02 -11.65
CA GLY A 43 10.49 8.22 -10.55
C GLY A 43 9.58 7.06 -10.18
N TYR A 44 9.78 6.56 -8.97
CA TYR A 44 8.93 5.57 -8.34
C TYR A 44 8.44 6.05 -6.98
N ILE A 45 7.15 5.89 -6.73
CA ILE A 45 6.62 5.83 -5.37
C ILE A 45 6.85 4.39 -4.92
N VAL A 46 7.70 4.18 -3.92
CA VAL A 46 7.98 2.85 -3.37
C VAL A 46 7.36 2.75 -1.99
N GLN A 47 6.65 1.67 -1.75
CA GLN A 47 6.01 1.41 -0.47
C GLN A 47 6.54 0.12 0.12
N LYS A 48 7.07 0.20 1.33
CA LYS A 48 7.34 -0.97 2.16
C LYS A 48 6.10 -1.31 2.95
N VAL A 49 5.69 -2.56 2.88
CA VAL A 49 4.46 -3.06 3.48
C VAL A 49 4.79 -4.04 4.60
N GLU A 50 4.20 -3.81 5.76
CA GLU A 50 4.28 -4.66 6.95
C GLU A 50 2.89 -4.86 7.54
N ALA A 51 2.64 -6.01 8.14
CA ALA A 51 1.45 -6.19 8.96
C ALA A 51 1.75 -7.10 10.14
N ASN A 52 1.08 -6.80 11.25
CA ASN A 52 1.07 -7.61 12.45
C ASN A 52 -0.37 -8.02 12.74
N SER A 53 -0.57 -9.31 12.96
CA SER A 53 -1.87 -9.84 13.36
C SER A 53 -1.85 -10.20 14.84
N GLY A 54 -2.84 -9.74 15.59
CA GLY A 54 -3.12 -10.22 16.96
C GLY A 54 -3.92 -11.52 16.98
N ILE A 55 -4.15 -12.14 15.80
CA ILE A 55 -5.02 -13.29 15.62
C ILE A 55 -4.19 -14.56 15.61
N THR A 56 -4.45 -15.45 16.55
CA THR A 56 -3.77 -16.75 16.65
C THR A 56 -4.04 -17.59 15.39
N GLY A 57 -2.98 -18.07 14.73
CA GLY A 57 -3.08 -18.95 13.56
C GLY A 57 -3.15 -18.23 12.20
N VAL A 58 -3.24 -16.89 12.16
CA VAL A 58 -3.11 -16.14 10.90
C VAL A 58 -1.63 -15.98 10.58
N VAL A 59 -1.14 -16.76 9.62
CA VAL A 59 0.17 -16.51 9.00
C VAL A 59 -0.06 -15.38 8.01
N VAL A 60 0.50 -14.20 8.30
CA VAL A 60 0.58 -13.15 7.29
C VAL A 60 1.75 -13.50 6.37
N GLU A 61 1.51 -14.49 5.51
CA GLU A 61 2.51 -14.93 4.53
C GLU A 61 2.90 -13.74 3.65
N GLU A 62 4.14 -13.75 3.17
CA GLU A 62 4.63 -12.78 2.18
C GLU A 62 4.89 -11.35 2.70
N LEU A 63 4.96 -11.11 4.02
CA LEU A 63 5.40 -9.83 4.61
C LEU A 63 6.76 -9.91 5.33
N PRO A 64 7.55 -8.82 5.38
CA PRO A 64 7.34 -7.57 4.65
C PRO A 64 7.61 -7.72 3.14
N TYR A 65 7.00 -6.86 2.35
CA TYR A 65 7.34 -6.71 0.93
C TYR A 65 7.41 -5.24 0.53
N PHE A 66 7.86 -5.00 -0.71
CA PHE A 66 7.89 -3.70 -1.35
C PHE A 66 7.09 -3.76 -2.64
N GLU A 67 6.38 -2.68 -2.93
CA GLU A 67 5.66 -2.45 -4.18
C GLU A 67 5.97 -1.04 -4.70
N ALA A 68 5.84 -0.82 -6.00
CA ALA A 68 6.23 0.44 -6.61
C ALA A 68 5.29 0.90 -7.72
N TRP A 69 5.00 2.20 -7.75
CA TRP A 69 4.28 2.88 -8.83
C TRP A 69 5.27 3.69 -9.65
N LYS A 70 5.31 3.43 -10.96
CA LYS A 70 6.10 4.24 -11.88
C LYS A 70 5.38 5.55 -12.11
N VAL A 71 6.06 6.66 -11.90
CA VAL A 71 5.56 8.01 -12.20
C VAL A 71 6.34 8.56 -13.40
N CYS A 72 5.61 9.03 -14.41
CA CYS A 72 6.16 9.61 -15.62
C CYS A 72 5.44 10.94 -15.91
N GLY A 73 6.18 12.05 -15.92
CA GLY A 73 5.61 13.38 -16.11
C GLY A 73 4.56 13.74 -15.05
N GLY A 74 4.77 13.32 -13.80
CA GLY A 74 3.85 13.57 -12.70
C GLY A 74 2.62 12.66 -12.68
N ASP A 75 2.53 11.64 -13.54
CA ASP A 75 1.38 10.73 -13.60
C ASP A 75 1.84 9.28 -13.36
N THR A 76 1.08 8.54 -12.56
CA THR A 76 1.24 7.09 -12.33
C THR A 76 0.74 6.25 -13.52
N GLY A 77 0.03 6.87 -14.46
CA GLY A 77 -0.54 6.24 -15.64
C GLY A 77 -1.80 5.39 -15.38
N ASN A 78 -2.40 5.50 -14.18
CA ASN A 78 -3.58 4.72 -13.79
C ASN A 78 -4.81 5.63 -13.66
N GLN A 79 -5.78 5.50 -14.58
CA GLN A 79 -6.89 6.46 -14.70
C GLN A 79 -8.05 6.20 -13.75
N ASP A 80 -8.19 4.98 -13.23
CA ASP A 80 -9.32 4.62 -12.36
C ASP A 80 -8.98 4.78 -10.87
N TYR A 81 -7.77 4.35 -10.45
CA TYR A 81 -7.20 4.53 -9.10
C TYR A 81 -5.77 4.01 -9.06
N ASP A 82 -4.88 4.60 -8.26
CA ASP A 82 -3.46 4.25 -8.26
C ASP A 82 -3.16 2.94 -7.54
N ASP A 83 -3.81 2.69 -6.40
CA ASP A 83 -3.68 1.47 -5.59
C ASP A 83 -5.04 0.82 -5.37
N SER A 84 -5.07 -0.52 -5.32
CA SER A 84 -6.16 -1.29 -4.76
C SER A 84 -5.55 -2.31 -3.79
N PHE A 85 -5.47 -1.94 -2.52
CA PHE A 85 -4.94 -2.83 -1.49
C PHE A 85 -6.04 -3.80 -1.06
N ASP A 86 -6.00 -5.03 -1.55
CA ASP A 86 -6.87 -6.12 -1.08
C ASP A 86 -6.23 -6.75 0.16
N CYS A 87 -6.68 -6.35 1.35
CA CYS A 87 -6.35 -7.03 2.59
C CYS A 87 -6.91 -8.45 2.56
N TRP A 88 -6.05 -9.36 2.99
CA TRP A 88 -6.33 -10.77 3.24
C TRP A 88 -7.65 -11.06 3.95
N TYR A 89 -8.19 -12.22 3.58
CA TYR A 89 -9.18 -12.98 4.31
C TYR A 89 -8.75 -13.20 5.76
N VAL A 90 -9.54 -12.70 6.70
CA VAL A 90 -9.35 -12.93 8.13
C VAL A 90 -10.47 -13.82 8.64
N GLU A 91 -10.25 -15.13 8.68
CA GLU A 91 -11.24 -16.12 9.13
C GLU A 91 -11.71 -15.92 10.56
N ASN A 92 -10.81 -15.43 11.41
CA ASN A 92 -11.01 -15.37 12.84
C ASN A 92 -11.20 -13.91 13.29
N GLU A 93 -11.96 -13.72 14.36
CA GLU A 93 -12.06 -12.41 14.98
C GLU A 93 -10.71 -11.96 15.56
N GLY A 94 -10.44 -10.67 15.45
CA GLY A 94 -9.34 -9.99 16.10
C GLY A 94 -8.91 -8.73 15.37
N VAL A 95 -7.62 -8.42 15.49
CA VAL A 95 -7.07 -7.14 15.03
C VAL A 95 -5.86 -7.38 14.15
N VAL A 96 -5.86 -6.79 12.96
CA VAL A 96 -4.71 -6.73 12.07
C VAL A 96 -4.28 -5.28 11.94
N THR A 97 -3.02 -5.01 12.26
CA THR A 97 -2.41 -3.69 12.06
C THR A 97 -1.51 -3.74 10.86
N TYR A 98 -1.85 -2.97 9.86
CA TYR A 98 -1.05 -2.71 8.68
C TYR A 98 -0.20 -1.47 8.89
N ARG A 99 1.06 -1.51 8.46
CA ARG A 99 1.97 -0.36 8.41
C ARG A 99 2.60 -0.29 7.04
N SER A 100 2.71 0.93 6.51
CA SER A 100 3.50 1.18 5.32
C SER A 100 4.43 2.35 5.50
N GLU A 101 5.65 2.22 4.99
CA GLU A 101 6.62 3.31 4.85
C GLU A 101 6.71 3.65 3.37
N VAL A 102 6.49 4.92 3.01
CA VAL A 102 6.49 5.37 1.62
C VAL A 102 7.74 6.18 1.34
N TYR A 103 8.35 5.92 0.19
CA TYR A 103 9.60 6.52 -0.28
C TYR A 103 9.39 7.04 -1.70
N TRP A 104 10.03 8.16 -2.02
CA TRP A 104 10.19 8.62 -3.39
C TRP A 104 11.58 8.27 -3.89
N ILE A 105 11.64 7.57 -5.02
CA ILE A 105 12.87 7.22 -5.71
C ILE A 105 12.85 7.94 -7.06
N SER A 106 13.45 9.12 -7.11
CA SER A 106 13.54 9.92 -8.33
C SER A 106 14.29 9.18 -9.45
N SER A 107 14.03 9.51 -10.70
CA SER A 107 14.69 8.91 -11.88
C SER A 107 16.21 9.10 -11.93
N ASP A 108 16.75 10.09 -11.23
CA ASP A 108 18.18 10.34 -11.06
C ASP A 108 18.78 9.67 -9.80
N ASP A 109 17.95 9.02 -8.99
CA ASP A 109 18.38 8.29 -7.79
C ASP A 109 19.09 6.98 -8.16
N GLU A 110 20.17 6.65 -7.47
CA GLU A 110 20.93 5.41 -7.68
C GLU A 110 20.06 4.14 -7.51
N LEU A 111 19.01 4.23 -6.69
CA LEU A 111 18.10 3.11 -6.45
C LEU A 111 17.07 2.92 -7.56
N TYR A 112 16.89 3.90 -8.45
CA TYR A 112 15.88 3.85 -9.51
C TYR A 112 16.04 2.62 -10.40
N ALA A 113 17.27 2.35 -10.85
CA ALA A 113 17.58 1.23 -11.72
C ALA A 113 17.35 -0.14 -11.06
N ASP A 114 17.33 -0.19 -9.72
CA ASP A 114 17.02 -1.43 -9.00
C ASP A 114 15.52 -1.64 -8.87
N VAL A 115 14.75 -0.55 -8.66
CA VAL A 115 13.27 -0.60 -8.63
C VAL A 115 12.69 -0.90 -10.02
N ASP A 116 13.26 -0.32 -11.08
CA ASP A 116 12.80 -0.55 -12.47
C ASP A 116 12.95 -2.01 -12.93
N LYS A 117 13.83 -2.79 -12.28
CA LYS A 117 14.00 -4.24 -12.53
C LYS A 117 12.99 -5.12 -11.80
N TRP A 118 12.16 -4.57 -10.91
CA TRP A 118 11.21 -5.37 -10.16
C TRP A 118 10.13 -5.94 -11.08
N GLU A 119 9.91 -7.24 -10.95
CA GLU A 119 8.90 -7.95 -11.74
C GLU A 119 7.50 -7.70 -11.17
N LYS A 120 6.53 -7.59 -12.06
CA LYS A 120 5.11 -7.56 -11.71
C LYS A 120 4.64 -8.94 -11.28
N GLY A 121 3.75 -9.00 -10.29
CA GLY A 121 3.12 -10.26 -9.86
C GLY A 121 4.02 -11.21 -9.06
N LYS A 122 5.26 -10.82 -8.77
CA LYS A 122 6.18 -11.57 -7.91
C LYS A 122 5.69 -11.67 -6.48
N VAL A 123 5.14 -10.58 -5.96
CA VAL A 123 4.41 -10.55 -4.70
C VAL A 123 2.93 -10.52 -5.03
N ARG A 124 2.19 -11.55 -4.61
CA ARG A 124 0.77 -11.67 -4.94
C ARG A 124 -0.04 -10.47 -4.43
N MET A 125 0.31 -9.99 -3.24
CA MET A 125 -0.36 -8.88 -2.58
C MET A 125 -0.16 -7.53 -3.25
N ALA A 126 0.89 -7.37 -4.06
CA ALA A 126 1.17 -6.14 -4.78
C ALA A 126 0.30 -5.98 -6.05
N ASN A 127 -0.65 -6.90 -6.30
CA ASN A 127 -1.66 -6.82 -7.36
C ASN A 127 -1.13 -6.33 -8.73
N GLN A 128 -0.14 -7.03 -9.30
CA GLN A 128 0.52 -6.70 -10.58
C GLN A 128 1.37 -5.42 -10.58
N LEU A 129 1.60 -4.77 -9.44
CA LEU A 129 2.66 -3.77 -9.31
C LEU A 129 4.04 -4.44 -9.33
N PRO A 130 5.05 -3.74 -9.87
CA PRO A 130 6.46 -4.08 -9.65
C PRO A 130 6.70 -4.25 -8.15
N SER A 131 7.23 -5.40 -7.75
CA SER A 131 7.34 -5.75 -6.32
C SER A 131 8.52 -6.64 -6.00
N SER A 132 8.93 -6.62 -4.72
CA SER A 132 10.04 -7.44 -4.21
C SER A 132 9.92 -7.68 -2.71
N TYR A 133 10.34 -8.87 -2.24
CA TYR A 133 10.52 -9.14 -0.80
C TYR A 133 11.78 -8.49 -0.21
N LYS A 134 12.67 -7.97 -1.04
CA LYS A 134 13.97 -7.44 -0.62
C LYS A 134 14.28 -6.14 -1.36
N PHE A 135 14.67 -5.13 -0.59
CA PHE A 135 15.22 -3.90 -1.13
C PHE A 135 16.35 -3.36 -0.23
N PRO A 136 17.56 -3.97 -0.26
CA PRO A 136 18.63 -3.64 0.69
C PRO A 136 19.05 -2.17 0.68
N GLY A 137 19.02 -1.52 -0.49
CA GLY A 137 19.40 -0.11 -0.66
C GLY A 137 18.54 0.88 0.12
N ILE A 138 17.31 0.50 0.50
CA ILE A 138 16.38 1.37 1.24
C ILE A 138 16.72 1.50 2.73
N LYS A 139 17.56 0.61 3.29
CA LYS A 139 17.78 0.48 4.74
C LYS A 139 18.20 1.80 5.42
N ASN A 140 18.90 2.67 4.71
CA ASN A 140 19.40 3.94 5.23
C ASN A 140 18.60 5.16 4.74
N ARG A 141 17.50 4.94 4.00
CA ARG A 141 16.63 6.02 3.51
C ARG A 141 15.57 6.34 4.55
N VAL A 142 15.34 7.63 4.76
CA VAL A 142 14.22 8.12 5.57
C VAL A 142 12.96 8.04 4.70
N PRO A 143 11.86 7.42 5.18
CA PRO A 143 10.60 7.46 4.46
C PRO A 143 10.08 8.89 4.38
N LEU A 144 9.43 9.22 3.27
CA LEU A 144 8.72 10.50 3.14
C LEU A 144 7.62 10.62 4.19
N PHE A 145 6.87 9.54 4.40
CA PHE A 145 5.86 9.42 5.43
C PHE A 145 5.54 7.95 5.71
N GLY A 146 4.92 7.72 6.87
CA GLY A 146 4.35 6.44 7.25
C GLY A 146 2.83 6.46 7.21
N ARG A 147 2.22 5.31 7.01
CA ARG A 147 0.78 5.10 7.15
C ARG A 147 0.54 3.90 8.06
N GLN A 148 -0.55 3.93 8.82
CA GLN A 148 -0.97 2.81 9.63
C GLN A 148 -2.47 2.64 9.51
N TYR A 149 -2.91 1.42 9.24
CA TYR A 149 -4.31 1.05 9.23
C TYR A 149 -4.54 -0.06 10.25
N VAL A 150 -5.64 0.06 10.98
CA VAL A 150 -6.07 -0.97 11.92
C VAL A 150 -7.38 -1.54 11.40
N TYR A 151 -7.35 -2.83 11.10
CA TYR A 151 -8.54 -3.62 10.89
C TYR A 151 -8.89 -4.32 12.20
N ASP A 152 -10.10 -4.06 12.70
CA ASP A 152 -10.64 -4.69 13.90
C ASP A 152 -12.03 -5.21 13.54
N ASN A 153 -12.18 -6.54 13.53
CA ASN A 153 -13.45 -7.21 13.24
C ASN A 153 -14.11 -7.82 14.48
N ARG A 154 -13.60 -7.53 15.68
CA ARG A 154 -14.18 -8.03 16.93
C ARG A 154 -15.58 -7.45 17.14
N GLY A 155 -16.56 -8.31 17.41
CA GLY A 155 -17.93 -7.87 17.69
C GLY A 155 -18.71 -7.31 16.50
N MET A 156 -18.22 -7.52 15.27
CA MET A 156 -19.08 -7.34 14.09
C MET A 156 -20.11 -8.48 14.08
N ASN A 157 -21.32 -8.21 14.56
CA ASN A 157 -22.43 -9.15 14.51
C ASN A 157 -22.85 -9.35 13.06
N TYR A 158 -22.59 -10.53 12.51
CA TYR A 158 -23.07 -10.89 11.19
C TYR A 158 -24.48 -11.45 11.32
N GLU A 159 -25.48 -10.71 10.84
CA GLU A 159 -26.77 -11.31 10.53
C GLU A 159 -26.52 -12.33 9.41
N ASN A 160 -26.58 -13.62 9.77
CA ASN A 160 -26.63 -14.71 8.83
C ASN A 160 -27.91 -14.55 8.00
N ASN A 161 -27.81 -13.86 6.86
CA ASN A 161 -28.83 -13.95 5.82
C ASN A 161 -28.67 -15.31 5.13
N ASN A 162 -29.16 -16.35 5.82
CA ASN A 162 -29.54 -17.64 5.23
C ASN A 162 -30.70 -17.44 4.26
#